data_AF-A0A218XIJ8-F1
#
_entry.id   AF-A0A218XIJ8-F1
#
_cell.length_a   1.000
_cell.length_b   1.000
_cell.length_c   1.000
_cell.angle_alpha   90.00
_cell.angle_beta   90.00
_cell.angle_gamma   90.00
#
_symmetry.space_group_name_H-M   'P 1'
#
loop_
_entity.id
_entity.type
_entity.pdbx_description
1 polymer ?
#
loop_
_entity_poly.entity_id
_entity_poly.type
_entity_poly.pdbx_seq_one_letter_code
_entity_poly.pdbx_strand_id
1 'polypeptide(L)'
;MDSHRSTLAGRCGGVYTPSFELARMLREVQDDKTSTEYQRLAWDALRRSINGLVNKVTATNIKNIIQELFGENLIRGRGLFCRSCIKSQMASLGFTGEFAALVAVVNTEFPEVGALLLKRIVLQLKRAYKWNDKPRLLAAVKFIALW
;
A
#
# COMPACT_ATOMS: atom_id res chain seq x y z
N MET A 1 44.87 -12.42 10.69
CA MET A 1 44.05 -12.58 9.47
C MET A 1 42.74 -11.87 9.76
N ASP A 2 42.77 -10.54 9.75
CA ASP A 2 41.62 -9.65 9.94
C ASP A 2 41.33 -9.04 8.57
N SER A 3 40.10 -8.90 8.06
CA SER A 3 39.01 -8.07 8.59
C SER A 3 37.88 -8.02 7.54
N HIS A 4 36.71 -7.48 7.93
CA HIS A 4 35.48 -7.19 7.15
C HIS A 4 34.27 -8.11 7.37
N ARG A 5 33.87 -8.29 8.64
CA ARG A 5 32.44 -8.23 8.97
C ARG A 5 32.07 -6.77 9.22
N SER A 6 31.53 -6.09 8.21
CA SER A 6 30.90 -4.79 8.39
C SER A 6 29.56 -4.98 9.12
N THR A 7 29.59 -4.77 10.43
CA THR A 7 28.42 -4.31 11.19
C THR A 7 27.87 -3.06 10.52
N LEU A 8 26.71 -3.14 9.87
CA LEU A 8 25.98 -1.95 9.42
C LEU A 8 24.84 -1.64 10.38
N ALA A 9 25.01 -0.47 10.96
CA ALA A 9 24.24 0.17 12.01
C ALA A 9 22.82 0.56 11.57
N GLY A 10 21.99 0.90 12.56
CA GLY A 10 20.56 1.10 12.40
C GLY A 10 20.10 2.38 11.70
N ARG A 11 18.76 2.48 11.64
CA ARG A 11 17.91 3.62 11.24
C ARG A 11 18.29 4.34 9.93
N CYS A 12 17.67 3.87 8.84
CA CYS A 12 17.32 4.67 7.65
C CYS A 12 18.46 5.33 6.86
N GLY A 13 19.65 4.72 6.79
CA GLY A 13 20.70 5.11 5.85
C GLY A 13 21.12 3.93 4.98
N GLY A 14 20.32 3.57 3.98
CA GLY A 14 20.74 2.57 3.00
C GLY A 14 21.84 3.14 2.11
N VAL A 15 22.98 2.46 2.02
CA VAL A 15 24.00 2.73 0.99
C VAL A 15 23.33 2.57 -0.37
N TYR A 16 23.48 3.56 -1.26
CA TYR A 16 22.95 3.45 -2.62
C TYR A 16 23.67 2.30 -3.33
N THR A 17 22.96 1.21 -3.58
CA THR A 17 23.43 0.11 -4.43
C THR A 17 22.99 0.39 -5.87
N PRO A 18 23.93 0.45 -6.84
CA PRO A 18 23.60 0.61 -8.25
C PRO A 18 22.62 -0.46 -8.76
N SER A 19 21.70 -0.08 -9.66
CA SER A 19 20.58 -0.92 -10.10
C SER A 19 21.00 -2.28 -10.68
N PHE A 20 22.14 -2.35 -11.38
CA PHE A 20 22.66 -3.61 -11.94
C PHE A 20 23.19 -4.55 -10.85
N GLU A 21 23.82 -3.99 -9.81
CA GLU A 21 24.40 -4.76 -8.71
C GLU A 21 23.30 -5.26 -7.78
N LEU A 22 22.30 -4.41 -7.52
CA LEU A 22 21.07 -4.83 -6.88
C LEU A 22 20.42 -5.95 -7.68
N ALA A 23 20.22 -5.79 -9.00
CA ALA A 23 19.62 -6.83 -9.84
C ALA A 23 20.36 -8.18 -9.78
N ARG A 24 21.70 -8.19 -9.69
CA ARG A 24 22.47 -9.42 -9.51
C ARG A 24 22.21 -10.07 -8.14
N MET A 25 22.27 -9.29 -7.06
CA MET A 25 21.95 -9.78 -5.71
C MET A 25 20.52 -10.30 -5.61
N LEU A 26 19.56 -9.66 -6.29
CA LEU A 26 18.17 -10.09 -6.33
C LEU A 26 17.98 -11.41 -7.09
N ARG A 27 18.79 -11.70 -8.12
CA ARG A 27 18.74 -13.00 -8.82
C ARG A 27 19.23 -14.14 -7.93
N GLU A 28 20.31 -13.94 -7.19
CA GLU A 28 20.84 -14.94 -6.26
C GLU A 28 19.85 -15.25 -5.12
N VAL A 29 19.08 -14.24 -4.68
CA VAL A 29 18.04 -14.40 -3.66
C VAL A 29 16.73 -14.99 -4.21
N GLN A 30 16.52 -14.95 -5.54
CA GLN A 30 15.28 -15.45 -6.17
C GLN A 30 15.16 -16.97 -6.18
N ASP A 31 16.28 -17.70 -6.07
CA ASP A 31 16.29 -19.16 -6.12
C ASP A 31 15.72 -19.77 -4.82
N ASP A 32 15.90 -19.12 -3.67
CA ASP A 32 15.35 -19.56 -2.38
C ASP A 32 14.09 -18.78 -1.97
N LYS A 33 12.95 -19.16 -2.55
CA LYS A 33 11.63 -18.53 -2.28
C LYS A 33 11.16 -18.61 -0.81
N THR A 34 11.75 -19.50 -0.01
CA THR A 34 11.46 -19.67 1.41
C THR A 34 12.30 -18.74 2.29
N SER A 35 13.39 -18.19 1.76
CA SER A 35 14.30 -17.32 2.50
C SER A 35 13.60 -16.05 3.00
N THR A 36 13.97 -15.61 4.21
CA THR A 36 13.45 -14.39 4.81
C THR A 36 13.76 -13.15 3.96
N GLU A 37 14.91 -13.13 3.29
CA GLU A 37 15.31 -12.00 2.45
C GLU A 37 14.47 -11.91 1.18
N TYR A 38 14.18 -13.06 0.55
CA TYR A 38 13.25 -13.12 -0.59
C TYR A 38 11.86 -12.64 -0.18
N GLN A 39 11.34 -13.08 0.97
CA GLN A 39 10.02 -12.68 1.44
C GLN A 39 9.92 -11.18 1.74
N ARG A 40 10.98 -10.57 2.27
CA ARG A 40 11.08 -9.11 2.50
C ARG A 40 11.11 -8.35 1.19
N LEU A 41 11.93 -8.79 0.25
CA LEU A 41 11.99 -8.20 -1.09
C LEU A 41 10.62 -8.26 -1.79
N ALA A 42 9.98 -9.43 -1.79
CA ALA A 42 8.66 -9.62 -2.36
C ALA A 42 7.60 -8.73 -1.68
N TRP A 43 7.70 -8.56 -0.36
CA TRP A 43 6.82 -7.66 0.39
C TRP A 43 7.03 -6.18 0.03
N ASP A 44 8.29 -5.75 -0.12
CA ASP A 44 8.61 -4.37 -0.52
C ASP A 44 8.18 -4.09 -1.96
N ALA A 45 8.33 -5.06 -2.86
CA ALA A 45 7.82 -4.99 -4.23
C ALA A 45 6.29 -4.84 -4.24
N LEU A 46 5.57 -5.73 -3.52
CA LEU A 46 4.11 -5.67 -3.38
C LEU A 46 3.65 -4.31 -2.83
N ARG A 47 4.34 -3.79 -1.81
CA ARG A 47 4.05 -2.47 -1.25
C ARG A 47 4.25 -1.36 -2.27
N ARG A 48 5.32 -1.38 -3.06
CA ARG A 48 5.58 -0.35 -4.08
C ARG A 48 4.54 -0.42 -5.20
N SER A 49 4.21 -1.63 -5.66
CA SER A 49 3.21 -1.86 -6.70
C SER A 49 1.84 -1.33 -6.29
N ILE A 50 1.30 -1.79 -5.15
CA ILE A 50 -0.01 -1.35 -4.64
C ILE A 50 -0.07 0.17 -4.46
N ASN A 51 0.95 0.78 -3.83
CA ASN A 51 0.96 2.23 -3.64
C ASN A 51 1.03 2.97 -4.99
N GLY A 52 1.80 2.45 -5.94
CA GLY A 52 1.91 3.01 -7.29
C GLY A 52 0.58 2.98 -8.04
N LEU A 53 -0.13 1.85 -8.00
CA LEU A 53 -1.43 1.67 -8.64
C LEU A 53 -2.50 2.59 -8.04
N VAL A 54 -2.60 2.62 -6.71
CA VAL A 54 -3.60 3.47 -6.02
C VAL A 54 -3.35 4.95 -6.31
N ASN A 55 -2.10 5.41 -6.34
CA ASN A 55 -1.80 6.83 -6.61
C ASN A 55 -2.07 7.26 -8.05
N LYS A 56 -2.12 6.31 -9.00
CA LYS A 56 -2.34 6.59 -10.42
C LYS A 56 -3.81 6.48 -10.84
N VAL A 57 -4.71 6.11 -9.92
CA VAL A 57 -6.11 5.88 -10.28
C VAL A 57 -6.78 7.17 -10.74
N THR A 58 -7.46 7.10 -11.88
CA THR A 58 -8.30 8.16 -12.45
C THR A 58 -9.56 7.56 -13.05
N ALA A 59 -10.58 8.37 -13.29
CA ALA A 59 -11.83 7.93 -13.90
C ALA A 59 -11.63 7.26 -15.28
N THR A 60 -10.59 7.64 -16.03
CA THR A 60 -10.31 7.11 -17.37
C THR A 60 -9.53 5.80 -17.36
N ASN A 61 -8.69 5.55 -16.34
CA ASN A 61 -7.78 4.39 -16.31
C ASN A 61 -8.18 3.31 -15.29
N ILE A 62 -9.23 3.54 -14.49
CA ILE A 62 -9.61 2.67 -13.37
C ILE A 62 -9.75 1.20 -13.76
N LYS A 63 -10.26 0.89 -14.96
CA LYS A 63 -10.38 -0.49 -15.47
C LYS A 63 -9.03 -1.19 -15.57
N ASN A 64 -8.03 -0.52 -16.13
CA ASN A 64 -6.68 -1.07 -16.28
C ASN A 64 -6.01 -1.21 -14.90
N ILE A 65 -6.18 -0.20 -14.03
CA ILE A 65 -5.66 -0.25 -12.66
C ILE A 65 -6.24 -1.44 -11.88
N ILE A 66 -7.53 -1.72 -12.03
CA ILE A 66 -8.18 -2.88 -11.39
C ILE A 66 -7.56 -4.20 -11.89
N GLN A 67 -7.35 -4.33 -13.20
CA GLN A 67 -6.73 -5.53 -13.77
C GLN A 67 -5.31 -5.75 -13.24
N GLU A 68 -4.48 -4.70 -13.22
CA GLU A 68 -3.13 -4.77 -12.64
C GLU A 68 -3.17 -5.08 -11.14
N LEU A 69 -4.11 -4.47 -10.40
CA LEU A 69 -4.25 -4.68 -8.96
C LEU A 69 -4.66 -6.10 -8.61
N PHE A 70 -5.50 -6.75 -9.41
CA PHE A 70 -5.88 -8.15 -9.23
C PHE A 70 -4.78 -9.14 -9.64
N GLY A 71 -3.77 -8.69 -10.39
CA GLY A 71 -2.53 -9.44 -10.60
C GLY A 71 -1.62 -9.49 -9.36
N GLU A 72 -1.82 -8.58 -8.40
CA GLU A 72 -1.06 -8.52 -7.15
C GLU A 72 -1.72 -9.37 -6.05
N ASN A 73 -0.92 -9.82 -5.07
CA ASN A 73 -1.44 -10.59 -3.95
C ASN A 73 -2.13 -9.68 -2.91
N LEU A 74 -3.37 -9.28 -3.21
CA LEU A 74 -4.18 -8.40 -2.36
C LEU A 74 -4.57 -9.04 -1.02
N ILE A 75 -4.66 -10.37 -0.92
CA ILE A 75 -4.95 -11.04 0.36
C ILE A 75 -3.80 -10.83 1.35
N ARG A 76 -2.56 -11.05 0.90
CA ARG A 76 -1.33 -10.75 1.66
C ARG A 76 -1.18 -9.23 1.86
N GLY A 77 -1.48 -8.45 0.83
CA GLY A 77 -1.34 -7.00 0.77
C GLY A 77 -2.50 -6.18 1.33
N ARG A 78 -3.55 -6.79 1.90
CA ARG A 78 -4.80 -6.08 2.27
C ARG A 78 -4.58 -4.86 3.16
N GLY A 79 -3.66 -4.99 4.11
CA GLY A 79 -3.29 -3.91 5.01
C GLY A 79 -2.54 -2.76 4.31
N LEU A 80 -1.75 -3.08 3.27
CA LEU A 80 -1.04 -2.12 2.43
C LEU A 80 -2.03 -1.36 1.54
N PHE A 81 -2.94 -2.08 0.87
CA PHE A 81 -4.00 -1.50 0.05
C PHE A 81 -4.86 -0.52 0.86
N CYS A 82 -5.41 -0.98 1.99
CA CYS A 82 -6.24 -0.12 2.85
C CYS A 82 -5.49 1.14 3.30
N ARG A 83 -4.19 1.00 3.64
CA ARG A 83 -3.37 2.14 4.07
C ARG A 83 -3.11 3.10 2.92
N SER A 84 -2.86 2.59 1.72
CA SER A 84 -2.65 3.39 0.52
C SER A 84 -3.91 4.19 0.20
N CYS A 85 -5.08 3.54 0.11
CA CYS A 85 -6.35 4.22 -0.20
C CYS A 85 -6.64 5.36 0.78
N ILE A 86 -6.55 5.11 2.09
CA ILE A 86 -6.79 6.16 3.10
C ILE A 86 -5.78 7.30 2.94
N LYS A 87 -4.49 6.99 2.77
CA LYS A 87 -3.46 8.02 2.65
C LYS A 87 -3.65 8.87 1.38
N SER A 88 -3.93 8.24 0.24
CA SER A 88 -4.12 8.92 -1.04
C SER A 88 -5.40 9.76 -1.03
N GLN A 89 -6.49 9.24 -0.46
CA GLN A 89 -7.73 10.01 -0.29
C GLN A 89 -7.54 11.23 0.61
N MET A 90 -6.84 11.09 1.74
CA MET A 90 -6.52 12.22 2.62
C MET A 90 -5.61 13.27 1.96
N ALA A 91 -4.71 12.84 1.07
CA ALA A 91 -3.86 13.75 0.31
C ALA A 91 -4.62 14.45 -0.84
N SER A 92 -5.71 13.85 -1.33
CA SER A 92 -6.44 14.36 -2.49
C SER A 92 -7.93 14.07 -2.42
N LEU A 93 -8.66 14.88 -1.64
CA LEU A 93 -10.11 14.78 -1.44
C LEU A 93 -10.94 14.95 -2.72
N GLY A 94 -10.35 15.51 -3.79
CA GLY A 94 -10.98 15.64 -5.11
C GLY A 94 -11.22 14.28 -5.78
N PHE A 95 -10.33 13.31 -5.58
CA PHE A 95 -10.38 11.99 -6.21
C PHE A 95 -11.12 10.93 -5.38
N THR A 96 -11.98 11.37 -4.44
CA THR A 96 -12.64 10.44 -3.52
C THR A 96 -13.58 9.48 -4.27
N GLY A 97 -14.18 9.90 -5.39
CA GLY A 97 -15.05 9.05 -6.20
C GLY A 97 -14.29 7.92 -6.89
N GLU A 98 -13.10 8.18 -7.39
CA GLU A 98 -12.22 7.21 -8.04
C GLU A 98 -11.71 6.18 -7.04
N PHE A 99 -11.33 6.62 -5.83
CA PHE A 99 -10.96 5.71 -4.75
C PHE A 99 -12.16 4.87 -4.29
N ALA A 100 -13.36 5.44 -4.20
CA ALA A 100 -14.56 4.71 -3.82
C ALA A 100 -14.95 3.65 -4.85
N ALA A 101 -14.90 3.99 -6.15
CA ALA A 101 -15.14 3.04 -7.23
C ALA A 101 -14.13 1.88 -7.22
N LEU A 102 -12.83 2.18 -6.99
CA LEU A 102 -11.80 1.15 -6.87
C LEU A 102 -12.09 0.21 -5.69
N VAL A 103 -12.44 0.77 -4.53
CA VAL A 103 -12.77 -0.01 -3.33
C VAL A 103 -14.04 -0.83 -3.53
N ALA A 104 -15.06 -0.30 -4.21
CA ALA A 104 -16.30 -1.01 -4.49
C ALA A 104 -16.05 -2.28 -5.30
N VAL A 105 -15.24 -2.20 -6.36
CA VAL A 105 -14.88 -3.38 -7.16
C VAL A 105 -14.01 -4.36 -6.37
N VAL A 106 -13.05 -3.88 -5.58
CA VAL A 106 -12.26 -4.78 -4.71
C VAL A 106 -13.15 -5.46 -3.67
N ASN A 107 -14.22 -4.81 -3.20
CA ASN A 107 -15.13 -5.35 -2.21
C ASN A 107 -16.05 -6.47 -2.78
N THR A 108 -16.32 -6.49 -4.08
CA THR A 108 -17.09 -7.60 -4.70
C THR A 108 -16.27 -8.89 -4.72
N GLU A 109 -14.98 -8.80 -5.01
CA GLU A 109 -14.08 -9.96 -5.10
C GLU A 109 -13.50 -10.36 -3.74
N PHE A 110 -13.16 -9.38 -2.90
CA PHE A 110 -12.51 -9.59 -1.60
C PHE A 110 -13.21 -8.79 -0.48
N PRO A 111 -14.39 -9.26 -0.01
CA PRO A 111 -15.17 -8.54 1.01
C PRO A 111 -14.41 -8.28 2.31
N GLU A 112 -13.49 -9.16 2.67
CA GLU A 112 -12.60 -9.02 3.83
C GLU A 112 -11.66 -7.80 3.75
N VAL A 113 -11.25 -7.40 2.55
CA VAL A 113 -10.44 -6.21 2.31
C VAL A 113 -11.27 -4.96 2.51
N GLY A 114 -12.49 -4.91 1.95
CA GLY A 114 -13.43 -3.82 2.15
C GLY A 114 -13.84 -3.66 3.62
N ALA A 115 -14.15 -4.76 4.30
CA ALA A 115 -14.46 -4.76 5.74
C ALA A 115 -13.29 -4.24 6.60
N LEU A 116 -12.05 -4.58 6.26
CA LEU A 116 -10.87 -4.05 6.94
C LEU A 116 -10.72 -2.54 6.72
N LEU A 117 -10.94 -2.07 5.49
CA LEU A 117 -10.89 -0.65 5.17
C LEU A 117 -11.94 0.14 5.95
N LEU A 118 -13.19 -0.32 5.95
CA LEU A 118 -14.28 0.31 6.70
C LEU A 118 -13.95 0.43 8.18
N LYS A 119 -13.52 -0.68 8.81
CA LYS A 119 -13.14 -0.69 10.23
C LYS A 119 -12.08 0.37 10.53
N ARG A 120 -11.09 0.55 9.63
CA ARG A 120 -10.04 1.57 9.79
C ARG A 120 -10.58 2.99 9.63
N ILE A 121 -11.45 3.26 8.67
CA ILE A 121 -12.05 4.59 8.47
C ILE A 121 -12.94 4.96 9.66
N VAL A 122 -13.77 4.04 10.16
CA VAL A 122 -14.61 4.26 11.35
C VAL A 122 -13.76 4.58 12.58
N LEU A 123 -12.64 3.87 12.77
CA LEU A 123 -11.70 4.18 13.85
C LEU A 123 -11.06 5.57 13.68
N GLN A 124 -10.72 5.97 12.45
CA GLN A 124 -10.21 7.31 12.18
C GLN A 124 -11.26 8.40 12.43
N LEU A 125 -12.50 8.17 12.04
CA LEU A 125 -13.63 9.06 12.30
C LEU A 125 -13.83 9.26 13.80
N LYS A 126 -13.91 8.17 14.59
CA LYS A 126 -14.05 8.23 16.05
C LYS A 126 -12.91 8.99 16.72
N ARG A 127 -11.67 8.78 16.27
CA ARG A 127 -10.50 9.51 16.77
C ARG A 127 -10.58 10.98 16.39
N ALA A 128 -10.84 11.30 15.13
CA ALA A 128 -10.94 12.67 14.66
C ALA A 128 -12.02 13.45 15.42
N TYR A 129 -13.16 12.82 15.69
CA TYR A 129 -14.22 13.39 16.51
C TYR A 129 -13.76 13.67 17.94
N LYS A 130 -13.14 12.67 18.61
CA LYS A 130 -12.63 12.81 19.99
C LYS A 130 -11.59 13.93 20.13
N TRP A 131 -10.74 14.11 19.13
CA TRP A 131 -9.66 15.11 19.13
C TRP A 131 -10.05 16.44 18.45
N ASN A 132 -11.31 16.59 18.03
CA ASN A 132 -11.80 17.76 17.31
C ASN A 132 -10.99 18.11 16.02
N ASP A 133 -10.44 17.10 15.35
CA ASP A 133 -9.72 17.24 14.07
C ASP A 133 -10.74 17.30 12.93
N LYS A 134 -11.29 18.51 12.71
CA LYS A 134 -12.34 18.77 11.71
C LYS A 134 -11.93 18.37 10.28
N PRO A 135 -10.73 18.68 9.77
CA PRO A 135 -10.30 18.24 8.43
C PRO A 135 -10.32 16.73 8.27
N ARG A 136 -9.78 15.99 9.24
CA ARG A 136 -9.75 14.52 9.19
C ARG A 136 -11.13 13.90 9.35
N LEU A 137 -11.98 14.52 10.17
CA LEU A 137 -13.37 14.11 10.33
C LEU A 137 -14.13 14.24 9.00
N LEU A 138 -14.04 15.40 8.34
CA LEU A 138 -14.72 15.64 7.06
C LEU A 138 -14.19 14.72 5.95
N ALA A 139 -12.89 14.48 5.90
CA ALA A 139 -12.29 13.54 4.95
C ALA A 139 -12.84 12.11 5.13
N ALA A 140 -12.92 11.64 6.37
CA ALA A 140 -13.45 10.32 6.70
C ALA A 140 -14.95 10.20 6.39
N VAL A 141 -15.75 11.22 6.72
CA VAL A 141 -17.18 11.26 6.38
C VAL A 141 -17.38 11.22 4.87
N LYS A 142 -16.64 12.06 4.12
CA LYS A 142 -16.73 12.09 2.65
C LYS A 142 -16.39 10.74 2.03
N PHE A 143 -15.41 10.03 2.58
CA PHE A 143 -15.01 8.73 2.06
C PHE A 143 -16.04 7.63 2.34
N ILE A 144 -16.70 7.67 3.50
CA ILE A 144 -17.81 6.76 3.82
C ILE A 144 -19.04 7.06 2.96
N ALA A 145 -19.34 8.34 2.73
CA ALA A 145 -20.54 8.77 2.01
C ALA A 145 -20.55 8.38 0.53
N LEU A 146 -19.38 8.15 -0.06
CA LEU A 146 -19.22 7.78 -1.47
C LEU A 146 -19.07 6.27 -1.69
N TRP A 147 -19.10 5.49 -0.61
CA TRP A 147 -18.96 4.04 -0.67
C TRP A 147 -20.31 3.35 -0.85
#